data_AF-A0AAV4SEJ2-F1
#
_entry.id   AF-A0AAV4SEJ2-F1
#
_cell.length_a   1.000
_cell.length_b   1.000
_cell.length_c   1.000
_cell.angle_alpha   90.00
_cell.angle_beta   90.00
_cell.angle_gamma   90.00
#
_symmetry.space_group_name_H-M   'P 1'
#
loop_
_entity.id
_entity.type
_entity.pdbx_description
1 polymer ?
#
loop_
_entity_poly.entity_id
_entity_poly.type
_entity_poly.pdbx_seq_one_letter_code
_entity_poly.pdbx_strand_id
1 'polypeptide(L)'
;MRKFENGVINFDISTGPGTHWVCYYNDPKYEFVEYFDSFGEYEYEGIKFKEGDIPKNIVKYLKTSKKETRYNSGFLQQPTSVKCGLFCMKYISERNKGKSPVEVLYSFT
;
A
#
# COMPACT_ATOMS: atom_id res chain seq x y z
N MET A 1 11.34 3.26 -10.70
CA MET A 1 11.43 3.58 -9.25
C MET A 1 12.89 3.84 -8.87
N ARG A 2 13.16 4.89 -8.10
CA ARG A 2 14.48 5.23 -7.52
C ARG A 2 14.83 4.28 -6.38
N LYS A 3 16.13 4.19 -6.02
CA LYS A 3 16.62 3.31 -4.94
C LYS A 3 15.93 3.54 -3.59
N PHE A 4 15.70 4.80 -3.25
CA PHE A 4 14.90 5.22 -2.10
C PHE A 4 13.74 6.06 -2.64
N GLU A 5 12.54 5.53 -2.55
CA GLU A 5 11.33 6.16 -3.09
C GLU A 5 10.11 5.65 -2.31
N ASN A 6 9.19 6.54 -1.98
CA ASN A 6 7.89 6.19 -1.45
C ASN A 6 6.84 7.14 -2.03
N GLY A 7 5.59 6.72 -2.01
CA GLY A 7 4.52 7.52 -2.56
C GLY A 7 3.15 6.93 -2.34
N VAL A 8 2.15 7.78 -2.51
CA VAL A 8 0.74 7.42 -2.48
C VAL A 8 0.25 7.32 -3.92
N ILE A 9 -0.55 6.30 -4.21
CA ILE A 9 -1.13 6.03 -5.53
C ILE A 9 -2.65 6.07 -5.39
N ASN A 10 -3.32 6.76 -6.32
CA ASN A 10 -4.77 6.68 -6.46
C ASN A 10 -5.13 5.59 -7.47
N PHE A 11 -6.22 4.86 -7.23
CA PHE A 11 -6.79 3.92 -8.21
C PHE A 11 -7.59 4.60 -9.32
N ASP A 12 -7.89 5.88 -9.17
CA ASP A 12 -8.54 6.72 -10.17
C ASP A 12 -7.52 7.38 -11.12
N ILE A 13 -8.03 7.93 -12.22
CA ILE A 13 -7.25 8.75 -13.15
C ILE A 13 -6.92 10.11 -12.54
N SER A 14 -5.89 10.79 -13.07
CA SER A 14 -5.41 12.07 -12.53
C SER A 14 -6.43 13.22 -12.58
N THR A 15 -7.47 13.12 -13.41
CA THR A 15 -8.55 14.10 -13.52
C THR A 15 -9.83 13.69 -12.81
N GLY A 16 -9.84 12.51 -12.17
CA GLY A 16 -10.99 11.97 -11.45
C GLY A 16 -11.06 12.49 -10.01
N PRO A 17 -12.19 12.28 -9.32
CA PRO A 17 -12.37 12.68 -7.92
C PRO A 17 -11.50 11.89 -6.93
N GLY A 18 -10.92 10.76 -7.36
CA GLY A 18 -10.20 9.82 -6.50
C GLY A 18 -11.14 8.78 -5.90
N THR A 19 -10.72 7.51 -5.92
CA THR A 19 -11.56 6.38 -5.51
C THR A 19 -10.98 5.60 -4.35
N HIS A 20 -9.69 5.28 -4.40
CA HIS A 20 -8.99 4.55 -3.36
C HIS A 20 -7.52 4.94 -3.35
N TRP A 21 -6.95 5.05 -2.15
CA TRP A 21 -5.57 5.45 -1.94
C TRP A 21 -4.79 4.32 -1.29
N VAL A 22 -3.68 3.96 -1.94
CA VAL A 22 -2.71 2.97 -1.46
C VAL A 22 -1.33 3.62 -1.42
N CYS A 23 -0.35 3.01 -0.77
CA CYS A 23 1.02 3.51 -0.84
C CYS A 23 2.05 2.42 -1.08
N TYR A 24 3.23 2.85 -1.53
CA TYR A 24 4.39 1.98 -1.65
C TYR A 24 5.59 2.58 -0.92
N TYR A 25 6.51 1.71 -0.53
CA TYR A 25 7.77 2.10 0.11
C TYR A 25 8.90 1.22 -0.43
N ASN A 26 9.87 1.86 -1.09
CA ASN A 26 11.08 1.21 -1.58
C ASN A 26 12.29 1.75 -0.83
N ASP A 27 12.84 0.89 0.02
CA ASP A 27 13.97 1.18 0.87
C ASP A 27 15.17 0.34 0.42
N PRO A 28 16.35 0.93 0.16
CA PRO A 28 17.53 0.18 -0.25
C PRO A 28 18.02 -0.81 0.82
N LYS A 29 17.57 -0.71 2.07
CA LYS A 29 17.89 -1.66 3.14
C LYS A 29 17.22 -3.03 2.97
N TYR A 30 16.19 -3.13 2.13
CA TYR A 30 15.40 -4.34 1.94
C TYR A 30 15.41 -4.80 0.49
N GLU A 31 15.39 -6.11 0.28
CA GLU A 31 15.31 -6.77 -1.05
C GLU A 31 13.87 -6.86 -1.60
N PHE A 32 12.93 -6.14 -0.97
CA PHE A 32 11.54 -6.04 -1.39
C PHE A 32 11.07 -4.58 -1.48
N VAL A 33 10.00 -4.35 -2.24
CA VAL A 33 9.17 -3.15 -2.20
C VAL A 33 7.90 -3.45 -1.43
N GLU A 34 7.55 -2.57 -0.52
CA GLU A 34 6.31 -2.63 0.25
C GLU A 34 5.18 -2.03 -0.60
N TYR A 35 4.07 -2.74 -0.72
CA TYR A 35 2.78 -2.22 -1.14
C TYR A 35 1.83 -2.31 0.06
N PHE A 36 1.25 -1.19 0.43
CA PHE A 36 0.35 -1.08 1.56
C PHE A 36 -1.03 -0.62 1.09
N ASP A 37 -2.03 -1.40 1.46
CA ASP A 37 -3.44 -1.07 1.33
C ASP A 37 -4.11 -1.21 2.69
N SER A 38 -4.78 -0.16 3.19
CA SER A 38 -5.46 -0.21 4.48
C SER A 38 -6.59 -1.24 4.56
N PHE A 39 -7.11 -1.68 3.42
CA PHE A 39 -8.06 -2.78 3.36
C PHE A 39 -7.37 -4.17 3.26
N GLY A 40 -6.07 -4.24 2.98
CA GLY A 40 -5.34 -5.50 2.90
C GLY A 40 -5.97 -6.51 1.94
N GLU A 41 -5.82 -7.81 2.25
CA GLU A 41 -6.62 -8.85 1.60
C GLU A 41 -7.93 -8.98 2.39
N TYR A 42 -9.06 -8.57 1.81
CA TYR A 42 -10.35 -8.68 2.49
C TYR A 42 -11.41 -9.34 1.62
N GLU A 43 -12.34 -10.02 2.29
CA GLU A 43 -13.49 -10.66 1.68
C GLU A 43 -14.76 -9.91 2.12
N TYR A 44 -15.51 -9.35 1.17
CA TYR A 44 -16.80 -8.71 1.43
C TYR A 44 -17.88 -9.43 0.63
N GLU A 45 -18.89 -9.97 1.32
CA GLU A 45 -20.01 -10.70 0.69
C GLU A 45 -19.57 -11.85 -0.24
N GLY A 46 -18.49 -12.56 0.10
CA GLY A 46 -17.93 -13.66 -0.71
C GLY A 46 -17.02 -13.22 -1.87
N ILE A 47 -16.77 -11.91 -2.01
CA ILE A 47 -15.83 -11.34 -2.98
C ILE A 47 -14.49 -11.15 -2.28
N LYS A 48 -13.48 -11.92 -2.69
CA LYS A 48 -12.09 -11.77 -2.21
C LYS A 48 -11.36 -10.72 -3.03
N PHE A 49 -11.08 -9.58 -2.40
CA PHE A 49 -10.11 -8.61 -2.88
C PHE A 49 -8.72 -9.12 -2.53
N LYS A 50 -8.21 -10.05 -3.33
CA LYS A 50 -6.83 -10.54 -3.26
C LYS A 50 -5.93 -9.74 -4.21
N GLU A 51 -4.64 -10.03 -4.18
CA GLU A 51 -3.57 -9.60 -5.11
C GLU A 51 -3.99 -9.45 -6.61
N GLY A 52 -5.11 -10.05 -7.03
CA GLY A 52 -5.75 -9.88 -8.34
C GLY A 52 -6.43 -8.53 -8.63
N ASP A 53 -6.71 -7.68 -7.63
CA ASP A 53 -7.40 -6.39 -7.83
C ASP A 53 -6.47 -5.17 -7.88
N ILE A 54 -5.15 -5.37 -7.76
CA ILE A 54 -4.20 -4.27 -7.94
C ILE A 54 -4.11 -3.91 -9.42
N PRO A 55 -4.39 -2.66 -9.82
CA PRO A 55 -4.28 -2.24 -11.22
C PRO A 55 -2.94 -2.63 -11.86
N LYS A 56 -2.98 -3.25 -13.05
CA LYS A 56 -1.80 -3.81 -13.73
C LYS A 56 -0.67 -2.79 -13.93
N ASN A 57 -1.02 -1.52 -14.12
CA ASN A 57 -0.05 -0.41 -14.24
C ASN A 57 0.73 -0.18 -12.93
N ILE A 58 0.09 -0.33 -11.77
CA ILE A 58 0.76 -0.25 -10.46
C ILE A 58 1.71 -1.42 -10.28
N VAL A 59 1.26 -2.64 -10.56
CA VAL A 59 2.11 -3.84 -10.51
C VAL A 59 3.33 -3.68 -11.44
N LYS A 60 3.10 -3.19 -12.66
CA LYS A 60 4.18 -2.90 -13.63
C LYS A 60 5.16 -1.86 -13.09
N TYR A 61 4.65 -0.81 -12.44
CA TYR A 61 5.47 0.23 -11.84
C TYR A 61 6.36 -0.30 -10.70
N LEU A 62 5.79 -1.07 -9.76
CA LEU A 62 6.53 -1.64 -8.63
C LEU A 62 7.62 -2.60 -9.09
N LYS A 63 7.36 -3.40 -10.14
CA LYS A 63 8.36 -4.28 -10.78
C LYS A 63 9.55 -3.53 -11.37
N THR A 64 9.45 -2.22 -11.64
CA THR A 64 10.62 -1.42 -12.09
C THR A 64 11.71 -1.29 -11.03
N SER A 65 11.41 -1.60 -9.75
CA SER A 65 12.40 -1.69 -8.67
C SER A 65 13.35 -2.88 -8.82
N LYS A 66 12.94 -3.91 -9.57
CA LYS A 66 13.60 -5.24 -9.67
C LYS A 66 13.64 -6.04 -8.36
N LYS A 67 12.81 -5.67 -7.38
CA LYS A 67 12.67 -6.36 -6.09
C LYS A 67 11.38 -7.16 -6.03
N GLU A 68 11.30 -8.11 -5.09
CA GLU A 68 10.03 -8.74 -4.71
C GLU A 68 9.02 -7.67 -4.25
N THR A 69 7.74 -7.79 -4.58
CA THR A 69 6.70 -6.91 -4.00
C THR A 69 6.03 -7.65 -2.84
N ARG A 70 5.94 -7.00 -1.68
CA ARG A 70 5.27 -7.55 -0.49
C ARG A 70 4.06 -6.71 -0.13
N TYR A 71 3.01 -7.40 0.31
CA TYR A 71 1.71 -6.83 0.61
C TYR A 71 1.37 -7.04 2.08
N ASN A 72 0.59 -6.13 2.67
CA ASN A 72 -0.03 -6.41 3.97
C ASN A 72 -1.30 -7.26 3.77
N SER A 73 -1.53 -8.22 4.67
CA SER A 73 -2.73 -9.06 4.66
C SER A 73 -3.87 -8.52 5.53
N GLY A 74 -3.56 -7.71 6.55
CA GLY A 74 -4.55 -7.26 7.53
C GLY A 74 -5.55 -6.24 6.99
N PHE A 75 -6.83 -6.43 7.32
CA PHE A 75 -7.91 -5.46 7.14
C PHE A 75 -7.87 -4.43 8.28
N LEU A 76 -7.23 -3.28 8.04
CA LEU A 76 -6.93 -2.27 9.06
C LEU A 76 -7.93 -1.11 9.09
N GLN A 77 -8.67 -0.91 8.01
CA GLN A 77 -9.65 0.15 7.87
C GLN A 77 -11.05 -0.43 7.68
N GLN A 78 -12.03 0.08 8.43
CA GLN A 78 -13.46 -0.23 8.24
C GLN A 78 -13.95 0.10 6.82
N PRO A 79 -14.82 -0.72 6.17
CA PRO A 79 -15.20 -0.53 4.76
C PRO A 79 -15.84 0.83 4.47
N THR A 80 -16.55 1.39 5.44
CA THR A 80 -17.28 2.67 5.33
C THR A 80 -16.39 3.89 5.61
N SER A 81 -15.13 3.68 5.98
CA SER A 81 -14.19 4.77 6.28
C SER A 81 -13.57 5.34 5.02
N VAL A 82 -13.50 6.67 4.92
CA VAL A 82 -12.83 7.41 3.84
C VAL A 82 -11.37 7.77 4.16
N LYS A 83 -10.76 7.09 5.14
CA LYS A 83 -9.45 7.44 5.70
C LYS A 83 -8.25 6.76 5.02
N CYS A 84 -8.41 6.06 3.90
CA CYS A 84 -7.33 5.23 3.31
C CYS A 84 -6.06 6.04 3.02
N GLY A 85 -6.21 7.29 2.57
CA GLY A 85 -5.09 8.23 2.41
C GLY A 85 -4.37 8.56 3.73
N LEU A 86 -5.09 8.69 4.85
CA LEU A 86 -4.48 8.92 6.17
C LEU A 86 -3.70 7.70 6.66
N PHE A 87 -4.20 6.49 6.39
CA PHE A 87 -3.45 5.25 6.67
C PHE A 87 -2.15 5.20 5.86
N CYS A 88 -2.19 5.55 4.57
CA CYS A 88 -1.00 5.67 3.73
C CYS A 88 0.02 6.67 4.30
N MET A 89 -0.44 7.86 4.68
CA MET A 89 0.43 8.89 5.26
C MET A 89 1.04 8.45 6.59
N LYS A 90 0.26 7.81 7.48
CA LYS A 90 0.79 7.25 8.73
C LYS A 90 1.81 6.16 8.45
N TYR A 91 1.55 5.26 7.49
CA TYR A 91 2.48 4.19 7.12
C TYR A 91 3.83 4.74 6.68
N ILE A 92 3.83 5.62 5.67
CA ILE A 92 5.06 6.25 5.15
C ILE A 92 5.78 7.05 6.25
N SER A 93 5.04 7.82 7.06
CA SER A 93 5.61 8.60 8.15
C SER A 93 6.35 7.73 9.16
N GLU A 94 5.76 6.61 9.59
CA GLU A 94 6.39 5.70 10.55
C GLU A 94 7.57 4.94 9.93
N ARG A 95 7.48 4.55 8.64
CA ARG A 95 8.62 3.98 7.92
C ARG A 95 9.80 4.96 7.79
N ASN A 96 9.52 6.23 7.53
CA ASN A 96 10.52 7.30 7.50
C ASN A 96 11.20 7.52 8.86
N LYS A 97 10.54 7.18 9.98
CA LYS A 97 11.15 7.18 11.33
C LYS A 97 12.04 5.95 11.60
N GLY A 98 12.19 5.06 10.62
CA GLY A 98 13.03 3.88 10.71
C GLY A 98 12.35 2.64 11.29
N LYS A 99 11.04 2.68 11.60
CA LYS A 99 10.29 1.50 12.05
C LYS A 99 10.17 0.50 10.91
N SER A 100 10.29 -0.79 11.20
CA SER A 100 10.08 -1.86 10.22
C SER A 100 8.62 -1.93 9.75
N PRO A 101 8.35 -2.54 8.57
CA PRO A 101 6.98 -2.69 8.05
C PRO A 101 6.04 -3.36 9.07
N VAL A 102 6.54 -4.37 9.78
CA VAL A 102 5.78 -5.13 10.78
C VAL A 102 5.40 -4.26 11.98
N GLU A 103 6.34 -3.48 12.52
CA GLU A 103 6.05 -2.55 13.63
C GLU A 103 5.00 -1.49 13.24
N VAL A 104 5.06 -1.00 12.01
CA VAL A 104 4.07 -0.05 11.50
C VAL A 104 2.69 -0.70 11.39
N LEU A 105 2.60 -1.92 10.86
CA LEU A 105 1.34 -2.67 10.75
C LEU A 105 0.71 -2.94 12.13
N TYR A 106 1.49 -3.36 13.13
CA TYR A 106 1.01 -3.54 14.51
C TYR A 106 0.54 -2.23 15.16
N SER A 107 0.98 -1.06 14.69
CA SER A 107 0.52 0.23 15.23
C SER A 107 -0.90 0.65 14.78
N PHE A 108 -1.54 -0.15 13.92
CA PHE A 108 -2.91 0.05 13.44
C PHE A 108 -3.93 -0.90 14.08
N THR A 109 -3.48 -1.92 14.80
CA THR A 109 -4.30 -2.90 15.52
C THR A 109 -4.37 -2.56 17.00
#